data_AF-A0A957R3G2-F1
#
_entry.id   AF-A0A957R3G2-F1
#
_cell.length_a   1.000
_cell.length_b   1.000
_cell.length_c   1.000
_cell.angle_alpha   90.00
_cell.angle_beta   90.00
_cell.angle_gamma   90.00
#
_symmetry.space_group_name_H-M   'P 1'
#
loop_
_entity.id
_entity.type
_entity.pdbx_description
1 polymer ?
#
loop_
_entity_poly.entity_id
_entity_poly.type
_entity_poly.pdbx_seq_one_letter_code
_entity_poly.pdbx_strand_id
1 'polypeptide(L)'
;MNISLEQVIQQLSYYIAALNWESAIDIALVTLIIFSLMRLIRGTRAIQVLRGFLIVATMLWAVLLLTPLDLPALNWLIDQTLPAMFLAIPVIFQPELRRALERVGGASGFWRLWQRRNQSNKMITSVVEASRRLSQRRHGALIVFEQETGLQEYIDTGVALDAKPSPELFLTLFNKNTELHDGAIIIRGEMIAAAACVMPLSSSNLSDR
;
A
#
# COMPACT_ATOMS: atom_id res chain seq x y z
N MET A 1 -8.41 -45.34 -11.20
CA MET A 1 -7.30 -44.68 -11.93
C MET A 1 -6.04 -44.93 -11.11
N ASN A 2 -5.35 -46.07 -11.34
CA ASN A 2 -4.22 -46.51 -10.53
C ASN A 2 -2.95 -45.83 -11.08
N ILE A 3 -2.56 -44.70 -10.49
CA ILE A 3 -1.25 -44.11 -10.75
C ILE A 3 -0.24 -45.06 -10.10
N SER A 4 0.57 -45.76 -10.89
CA SER A 4 1.60 -46.66 -10.34
C SER A 4 2.67 -45.83 -9.65
N LEU A 5 3.14 -46.26 -8.47
CA LEU A 5 4.17 -45.54 -7.70
C LEU A 5 5.43 -45.27 -8.54
N GLU A 6 5.74 -46.17 -9.46
CA GLU A 6 6.78 -46.04 -10.49
C GLU A 6 6.62 -44.75 -11.34
N GLN A 7 5.39 -44.43 -11.77
CA GLN A 7 5.10 -43.22 -12.57
C GLN A 7 5.26 -41.95 -11.75
N VAL A 8 4.86 -41.96 -10.48
CA VAL A 8 5.04 -40.83 -9.56
C VAL A 8 6.52 -40.60 -9.29
N ILE A 9 7.29 -41.66 -9.08
CA ILE A 9 8.73 -41.60 -8.85
C ILE A 9 9.45 -41.09 -10.11
N GLN A 10 9.04 -41.51 -11.31
CA GLN A 10 9.59 -41.00 -12.57
C GLN A 10 9.23 -39.53 -12.83
N GLN A 11 8.02 -39.08 -12.50
CA GLN A 11 7.66 -37.66 -12.63
C GLN A 11 8.44 -36.80 -11.63
N LEU A 12 8.55 -37.24 -10.37
CA LEU A 12 9.35 -36.54 -9.36
C LEU A 12 10.82 -36.48 -9.74
N SER A 13 11.41 -37.58 -10.23
CA SER A 13 12.80 -37.60 -10.66
C SER A 13 13.06 -36.70 -11.88
N TYR A 14 12.10 -36.58 -12.79
CA TYR A 14 12.15 -35.61 -13.89
C TYR A 14 12.17 -34.16 -13.40
N TYR A 15 11.28 -33.78 -12.48
CA TYR A 15 11.26 -32.43 -11.90
C TYR A 15 12.51 -32.12 -11.07
N ILE A 16 13.06 -33.11 -10.36
CA ILE A 16 14.30 -32.97 -9.59
C ILE A 16 15.52 -32.88 -10.51
N ALA A 17 15.56 -33.65 -11.61
CA ALA A 17 16.63 -33.58 -12.61
C ALA A 17 16.56 -32.29 -13.45
N ALA A 18 15.39 -31.67 -13.57
CA ALA A 18 15.20 -30.35 -14.18
C ALA A 18 15.60 -29.18 -13.26
N LEU A 19 16.04 -29.47 -12.03
CA LEU A 19 16.45 -28.46 -11.05
C LEU A 19 17.90 -28.02 -11.30
N ASN A 20 18.08 -27.25 -12.38
CA ASN A 20 19.37 -26.65 -12.74
C ASN A 20 19.59 -25.33 -11.98
N TRP A 21 20.80 -24.78 -12.07
CA TRP A 21 21.12 -23.45 -11.50
C TRP A 21 20.22 -22.35 -12.09
N GLU A 22 19.79 -22.50 -13.35
CA GLU A 22 18.84 -21.62 -14.01
C GLU A 22 17.46 -21.67 -13.35
N SER A 23 16.98 -22.88 -13.02
CA SER A 23 15.72 -23.08 -12.29
C SER A 23 15.78 -22.48 -10.88
N ALA A 24 16.94 -22.53 -10.22
CA ALA A 24 17.14 -21.90 -8.91
C ALA A 24 17.07 -20.36 -8.99
N ILE A 25 17.66 -19.75 -10.03
CA ILE A 25 17.53 -18.30 -10.27
C ILE A 25 16.10 -17.93 -10.61
N ASP A 26 15.43 -18.70 -11.46
CA ASP A 26 14.05 -18.42 -11.86
C ASP A 26 13.11 -18.49 -10.66
N ILE A 27 13.20 -19.55 -9.83
CA ILE A 27 12.44 -19.67 -8.58
C ILE A 27 12.77 -18.50 -7.64
N ALA A 28 14.03 -18.11 -7.49
CA ALA A 28 14.41 -16.98 -6.65
C ALA A 28 13.83 -15.66 -7.16
N LEU A 29 13.85 -15.44 -8.48
CA LEU A 29 13.30 -14.25 -9.13
C LEU A 29 11.77 -14.18 -8.97
N VAL A 30 11.07 -15.26 -9.31
CA VAL A 30 9.62 -15.39 -9.15
C VAL A 30 9.22 -15.21 -7.68
N THR A 31 9.96 -15.82 -6.76
CA THR A 31 9.73 -15.67 -5.31
C THR A 31 9.91 -14.23 -4.88
N LEU A 32 10.96 -13.53 -5.34
CA LEU A 32 11.17 -12.11 -5.05
C LEU A 32 10.02 -11.23 -5.59
N ILE A 33 9.56 -11.49 -6.81
CA ILE A 33 8.45 -10.78 -7.43
C ILE A 33 7.16 -10.99 -6.64
N ILE A 34 6.79 -12.25 -6.37
CA ILE A 34 5.59 -12.59 -5.60
C ILE A 34 5.69 -12.01 -4.19
N PHE A 35 6.83 -12.15 -3.52
CA PHE A 35 7.06 -11.59 -2.19
C PHE A 35 6.89 -10.06 -2.17
N SER A 36 7.45 -9.37 -3.17
CA SER A 36 7.30 -7.92 -3.33
C SER A 36 5.84 -7.53 -3.56
N LEU A 37 5.13 -8.26 -4.42
CA LEU A 37 3.71 -8.07 -4.69
C LEU A 37 2.87 -8.27 -3.41
N MET A 38 3.15 -9.33 -2.65
CA MET A 38 2.49 -9.61 -1.38
C MET A 38 2.76 -8.52 -0.34
N ARG A 39 4.00 -8.03 -0.25
CA ARG A 39 4.36 -6.92 0.65
C ARG A 39 3.60 -5.64 0.27
N LEU A 40 3.42 -5.39 -1.03
CA LEU A 40 2.74 -4.20 -1.54
C LEU A 40 1.23 -4.20 -1.24
N ILE A 41 0.61 -5.38 -1.26
CA ILE A 41 -0.82 -5.56 -0.97
C ILE A 41 -1.07 -5.68 0.55
N ARG A 42 -0.03 -5.96 1.36
CA ARG A 42 -0.14 -6.15 2.82
C ARG A 42 -0.67 -4.91 3.54
N GLY A 43 -1.72 -5.09 4.33
CA GLY A 43 -2.36 -4.00 5.10
C GLY A 43 -3.38 -3.18 4.31
N THR A 44 -3.64 -3.51 3.04
CA THR A 44 -4.69 -2.86 2.25
C THR A 44 -6.02 -3.61 2.35
N ARG A 45 -7.13 -2.92 2.04
CA ARG A 45 -8.46 -3.55 1.91
C ARG A 45 -8.49 -4.68 0.87
N ALA A 46 -7.56 -4.68 -0.08
CA ALA A 46 -7.43 -5.71 -1.09
C ALA A 46 -7.17 -7.11 -0.51
N ILE A 47 -6.58 -7.25 0.69
CA ILE A 47 -6.44 -8.56 1.35
C ILE A 47 -7.78 -9.15 1.78
N GLN A 48 -8.71 -8.32 2.25
CA GLN A 48 -10.06 -8.79 2.58
C GLN A 48 -10.81 -9.22 1.32
N VAL A 49 -10.70 -8.45 0.24
CA VAL A 49 -11.30 -8.80 -1.06
C VAL A 49 -10.70 -10.10 -1.61
N LEU A 50 -9.38 -10.26 -1.56
CA LEU A 50 -8.67 -11.46 -2.00
C LEU A 50 -9.09 -12.70 -1.19
N ARG A 51 -9.22 -12.58 0.14
CA ARG A 51 -9.73 -13.67 0.99
C ARG A 51 -11.17 -14.04 0.63
N GLY A 52 -12.04 -13.05 0.41
CA GLY A 52 -13.41 -13.28 -0.05
C GLY A 52 -13.45 -14.00 -1.40
N PHE A 53 -12.64 -13.55 -2.35
CA PHE A 53 -12.53 -14.17 -3.66
C PHE A 53 -12.04 -15.63 -3.57
N LEU A 54 -11.01 -15.90 -2.76
CA LEU A 54 -10.50 -17.27 -2.55
C LEU A 54 -11.57 -18.19 -1.96
N ILE A 55 -12.38 -17.73 -1.01
CA ILE A 55 -13.47 -18.52 -0.42
C ILE A 55 -14.52 -18.86 -1.48
N VAL A 56 -14.93 -17.89 -2.28
CA VAL A 56 -15.90 -18.11 -3.36
C VAL A 56 -15.33 -19.05 -4.43
N ALA A 57 -14.06 -18.86 -4.80
CA ALA A 57 -13.39 -19.70 -5.80
C ALA A 57 -13.22 -21.15 -5.33
N THR A 58 -12.82 -21.39 -4.08
CA THR A 58 -12.69 -22.75 -3.53
C THR A 58 -14.06 -23.41 -3.36
N MET A 59 -15.09 -22.66 -2.97
CA MET A 59 -16.47 -23.15 -2.92
C MET A 59 -16.96 -23.56 -4.30
N LEU A 60 -16.76 -22.72 -5.32
CA LEU A 60 -17.14 -23.03 -6.69
C LEU A 60 -16.38 -24.25 -7.23
N TRP A 61 -15.06 -24.30 -7.01
CA TRP A 61 -14.22 -25.42 -7.41
C TRP A 61 -14.63 -26.74 -6.74
N ALA A 62 -15.02 -26.71 -5.46
CA ALA A 62 -15.56 -27.86 -4.76
C ALA A 62 -16.87 -28.34 -5.39
N VAL A 63 -17.81 -27.44 -5.71
CA VAL A 63 -19.07 -27.79 -6.38
C VAL A 63 -18.82 -28.47 -7.73
N LEU A 64 -17.85 -27.98 -8.52
CA LEU A 64 -17.46 -28.59 -9.80
C LEU A 64 -16.85 -30.00 -9.64
N LEU A 65 -16.06 -30.24 -8.59
CA LEU A 65 -15.44 -31.56 -8.36
C LEU A 65 -16.43 -32.63 -7.89
N LEU A 66 -17.47 -32.23 -7.17
CA LEU A 66 -18.41 -33.14 -6.52
C LEU A 66 -19.56 -33.60 -7.41
N THR A 67 -19.73 -33.07 -8.63
CA THR A 67 -20.85 -33.45 -9.49
C THR A 67 -20.49 -33.57 -10.97
N PRO A 68 -20.90 -34.66 -11.67
CA PRO A 68 -21.03 -34.68 -13.12
C PRO A 68 -22.39 -34.06 -13.54
N LEU A 69 -22.83 -32.99 -12.87
CA LEU A 69 -24.12 -32.37 -13.18
C LEU A 69 -23.93 -31.26 -14.20
N ASP A 70 -24.56 -31.42 -15.35
CA ASP A 70 -24.88 -30.33 -16.26
C ASP A 70 -25.79 -29.35 -15.51
N LEU A 71 -25.21 -28.27 -14.97
CA LEU A 71 -25.93 -27.18 -14.30
C LEU A 71 -26.05 -26.00 -15.26
N PRO A 72 -27.02 -26.01 -16.21
CA PRO A 72 -27.12 -25.01 -17.27
C PRO A 72 -27.33 -23.60 -16.71
N ALA A 73 -28.06 -23.45 -15.60
CA ALA A 73 -28.26 -22.14 -14.96
C ALA A 73 -26.97 -21.58 -14.33
N LEU A 74 -26.13 -22.45 -13.74
CA LEU A 74 -24.85 -22.05 -13.17
C LEU A 74 -23.85 -21.70 -14.29
N ASN A 75 -23.78 -22.53 -15.33
CA ASN A 75 -22.93 -22.26 -16.50
C ASN A 75 -23.33 -20.96 -17.18
N TRP A 76 -24.63 -20.72 -17.39
CA TRP A 76 -25.14 -19.45 -17.91
C TRP A 76 -24.76 -18.25 -17.03
N LEU A 77 -24.87 -18.40 -15.71
CA LEU A 77 -24.48 -17.33 -14.78
C LEU A 77 -22.97 -17.05 -14.86
N ILE A 78 -22.14 -18.10 -14.90
CA ILE A 78 -20.69 -17.98 -15.00
C ILE A 78 -20.30 -17.32 -16.34
N ASP A 79 -20.88 -17.76 -17.46
CA ASP A 79 -20.60 -17.23 -18.80
C ASP A 79 -20.96 -15.74 -18.92
N GLN A 80 -22.02 -15.31 -18.24
CA GLN A 80 -22.43 -13.90 -18.24
C GLN A 80 -21.63 -13.05 -17.23
N THR A 81 -21.26 -13.63 -16.08
CA THR A 81 -20.63 -12.90 -14.97
C THR A 81 -19.12 -12.79 -15.12
N LEU A 82 -18.43 -13.82 -15.66
CA LEU A 82 -16.97 -13.82 -15.82
C LEU A 82 -16.47 -12.67 -16.71
N PRO A 83 -17.04 -12.38 -17.89
CA PRO A 83 -16.62 -11.24 -18.71
C PRO A 83 -16.83 -9.91 -17.99
N ALA A 84 -17.95 -9.75 -17.27
CA ALA A 84 -18.24 -8.56 -16.49
C ALA A 84 -17.24 -8.37 -15.33
N MET A 85 -16.86 -9.45 -14.64
CA MET A 85 -15.84 -9.44 -13.58
C MET A 85 -14.45 -9.07 -14.12
N PHE A 86 -14.06 -9.62 -15.28
CA PHE A 86 -12.78 -9.30 -15.91
C PHE A 86 -12.65 -7.80 -16.24
N LEU A 87 -13.76 -7.15 -16.63
CA LEU A 87 -13.79 -5.71 -16.83
C LEU A 87 -13.89 -4.91 -15.52
N ALA A 88 -14.72 -5.37 -14.57
CA ALA A 88 -14.99 -4.65 -13.33
C ALA A 88 -13.80 -4.63 -12.37
N ILE A 89 -13.02 -5.72 -12.29
CA ILE A 89 -11.87 -5.81 -11.37
C ILE A 89 -10.85 -4.68 -11.65
N PRO A 90 -10.27 -4.52 -12.87
CA PRO A 90 -9.33 -3.44 -13.13
C PRO A 90 -9.90 -2.04 -12.88
N VAL A 91 -11.19 -1.82 -13.14
CA VAL A 91 -11.86 -0.52 -12.92
C VAL A 91 -12.01 -0.22 -11.43
N ILE A 92 -12.44 -1.20 -10.64
CA ILE A 92 -12.59 -1.05 -9.17
C ILE A 92 -11.22 -0.89 -8.51
N PHE A 93 -10.22 -1.66 -8.96
CA PHE A 93 -8.85 -1.61 -8.46
C PHE A 93 -7.98 -0.53 -9.13
N GLN A 94 -8.57 0.33 -9.98
CA GLN A 94 -7.84 1.39 -10.66
C GLN A 94 -7.08 2.31 -9.69
N PRO A 95 -7.66 2.74 -8.54
CA PRO A 95 -6.95 3.56 -7.57
C PRO A 95 -5.71 2.86 -6.99
N GLU A 96 -5.80 1.56 -6.70
CA GLU A 96 -4.69 0.77 -6.16
C GLU A 96 -3.59 0.55 -7.20
N LEU A 97 -3.95 0.22 -8.44
CA LEU A 97 -3.00 0.05 -9.55
C LEU A 97 -2.23 1.35 -9.79
N ARG A 98 -2.92 2.48 -9.78
CA ARG A 98 -2.31 3.81 -9.87
C ARG A 98 -1.31 4.04 -8.73
N ARG A 99 -1.72 3.83 -7.47
CA ARG A 99 -0.84 4.01 -6.29
C ARG A 99 0.38 3.08 -6.33
N ALA A 100 0.20 1.85 -6.81
CA ALA A 100 1.29 0.88 -6.95
C ALA A 100 2.33 1.35 -7.98
N LEU A 101 1.87 1.82 -9.15
CA LEU A 101 2.74 2.38 -10.19
C LEU A 101 3.42 3.67 -9.73
N GLU A 102 2.72 4.53 -8.98
CA GLU A 102 3.31 5.72 -8.36
C GLU A 102 4.43 5.36 -7.38
N ARG A 103 4.31 4.28 -6.61
CA ARG A 103 5.38 3.79 -5.72
C ARG A 103 6.58 3.21 -6.47
N VAL A 104 6.34 2.54 -7.60
CA VAL A 104 7.40 1.94 -8.43
C VAL A 104 8.13 3.00 -9.26
N GLY A 105 7.40 3.94 -9.85
CA GLY A 105 7.93 5.01 -10.71
C GLY A 105 8.32 6.29 -9.96
N GLY A 106 7.88 6.46 -8.72
CA GLY A 106 8.26 7.58 -7.89
C GLY A 106 9.75 7.52 -7.58
N ALA A 107 10.53 8.42 -8.18
CA ALA A 107 11.98 8.64 -7.99
C ALA A 107 12.39 8.92 -6.53
N SER A 108 11.49 8.79 -5.58
CA SER A 108 11.69 9.16 -4.19
C SER A 108 12.35 8.04 -3.37
N GLY A 109 12.26 6.76 -3.76
CA GLY A 109 12.87 5.64 -3.02
C GLY A 109 14.37 5.44 -3.27
N PHE A 110 14.82 5.52 -4.53
CA PHE A 110 16.20 5.19 -4.91
C PHE A 110 17.19 6.34 -4.67
N TRP A 111 16.76 7.60 -4.84
CA TRP A 111 17.61 8.78 -4.65
C TRP A 111 17.71 9.25 -3.19
N ARG A 112 16.73 8.91 -2.32
CA ARG A 112 16.73 9.30 -0.89
C ARG A 112 17.83 8.67 -0.05
N LEU A 113 18.34 7.50 -0.43
CA LEU A 113 19.41 6.83 0.31
C LEU A 113 20.75 7.57 0.21
N TRP A 114 20.96 8.38 -0.84
CA TRP A 114 22.25 9.05 -1.06
C TRP A 114 22.34 10.47 -0.47
N GLN A 115 21.21 11.20 -0.36
CA GLN A 115 21.19 12.59 0.14
C GLN A 115 20.99 12.75 1.65
N ARG A 116 20.83 11.65 2.40
CA ARG A 116 20.41 11.65 3.81
C ARG A 116 21.39 12.25 4.83
N ARG A 117 22.64 12.58 4.47
CA ARG A 117 23.66 12.90 5.49
C ARG A 117 23.83 14.36 5.88
N ASN A 118 23.33 15.36 5.12
CA ASN A 118 23.70 16.76 5.42
C ASN A 118 22.56 17.78 5.60
N GLN A 119 21.34 17.52 5.14
CA GLN A 119 20.24 18.50 5.25
C GLN A 119 19.10 18.10 6.21
N SER A 120 18.92 16.81 6.49
CA SER A 120 17.97 16.29 7.50
C SER A 120 18.06 16.99 8.87
N ASN A 121 19.26 17.41 9.30
CA ASN A 121 19.46 18.06 10.60
C ASN A 121 18.78 19.44 10.71
N LYS A 122 18.70 20.20 9.61
CA LYS A 122 18.09 21.55 9.61
C LYS A 122 16.57 21.49 9.71
N MET A 123 15.93 20.56 9.00
CA MET A 123 14.49 20.32 9.11
C MET A 123 14.12 19.92 10.55
N ILE A 124 14.83 18.94 11.12
CA ILE A 124 14.57 18.46 12.48
C ILE A 124 14.70 19.60 13.48
N THR A 125 15.76 20.40 13.38
CA THR A 125 15.98 21.55 14.27
C THR A 125 14.85 22.57 14.15
N SER A 126 14.36 22.82 12.93
CA SER A 126 13.24 23.74 12.68
C SER A 126 11.94 23.24 13.29
N VAL A 127 11.65 21.93 13.17
CA VAL A 127 10.46 21.32 13.78
C VAL A 127 10.55 21.32 15.30
N VAL A 128 11.71 21.00 15.88
CA VAL A 128 11.91 21.01 17.33
C VAL A 128 11.70 22.41 17.91
N GLU A 129 12.30 23.43 17.29
CA GLU A 129 12.13 24.82 17.73
C GLU A 129 10.69 25.32 17.53
N ALA A 130 10.03 24.96 16.42
CA ALA A 130 8.61 25.24 16.21
C ALA A 130 7.74 24.62 17.31
N SER A 131 7.89 23.33 17.57
CA SER A 131 7.15 22.59 18.59
C SER A 131 7.36 23.18 19.98
N ARG A 132 8.58 23.59 20.33
CA ARG A 132 8.88 24.29 21.58
C ARG A 132 8.09 25.59 21.70
N ARG A 133 8.09 26.42 20.66
CA ARG A 133 7.37 27.72 20.66
C ARG A 133 5.85 27.53 20.64
N LEU A 134 5.33 26.55 19.91
CA LEU A 134 3.90 26.21 19.85
C LEU A 134 3.40 25.72 21.22
N SER A 135 4.18 24.86 21.89
CA SER A 135 3.90 24.39 23.25
C SER A 135 3.85 25.54 24.26
N GLN A 136 4.84 26.45 24.23
CA GLN A 136 4.86 27.65 25.08
C GLN A 136 3.62 28.54 24.90
N ARG A 137 3.08 28.59 23.67
CA ARG A 137 1.86 29.35 23.33
C ARG A 137 0.57 28.55 23.52
N ARG A 138 0.65 27.27 23.93
CA ARG A 138 -0.48 26.32 23.99
C ARG A 138 -1.27 26.24 22.68
N HIS A 139 -0.56 26.24 21.56
CA HIS A 139 -1.13 26.01 20.24
C HIS A 139 -1.00 24.52 19.90
N GLY A 140 -2.13 23.89 19.54
CA GLY A 140 -2.14 22.52 19.04
C GLY A 140 -1.48 22.44 17.66
N ALA A 141 -0.76 21.36 17.41
CA ALA A 141 -0.07 21.14 16.15
C ALA A 141 -0.04 19.65 15.82
N LEU A 142 -0.31 19.32 14.56
CA LEU A 142 -0.23 17.96 14.03
C LEU A 142 0.71 17.95 12.83
N ILE A 143 1.91 17.38 13.04
CA ILE A 143 2.96 17.32 12.02
C ILE A 143 3.19 15.85 11.65
N VAL A 144 3.04 15.52 10.37
CA VAL A 144 3.15 14.16 9.84
C VAL A 144 4.36 14.08 8.92
N PHE A 145 5.20 13.07 9.10
CA PHE A 145 6.38 12.83 8.27
C PHE A 145 6.11 11.66 7.31
N GLU A 146 6.16 11.93 6.01
CA GLU A 146 6.09 10.88 5.00
C GLU A 146 7.37 10.03 5.03
N GLN A 147 7.19 8.71 5.15
CA GLN A 147 8.29 7.73 5.20
C GLN A 147 8.31 6.90 3.91
N GLU A 148 8.23 5.56 4.03
CA GLU A 148 8.15 4.64 2.89
C GLU A 148 6.77 4.65 2.24
N THR A 149 5.71 4.70 3.08
CA THR A 149 4.34 4.81 2.59
C THR A 149 4.09 6.25 2.15
N GLY A 150 3.86 6.43 0.85
CA GLY A 150 3.46 7.72 0.30
C GLY A 150 2.11 8.17 0.85
N LEU A 151 2.01 9.45 1.21
CA LEU A 151 0.83 10.07 1.81
C LEU A 151 0.06 10.97 0.81
N GLN A 152 0.21 10.72 -0.50
CA GLN A 152 -0.36 11.57 -1.55
C GLN A 152 -1.88 11.75 -1.40
N GLU A 153 -2.60 10.68 -1.04
CA GLU A 153 -4.04 10.74 -0.82
C GLU A 153 -4.48 11.72 0.28
N TYR A 154 -3.61 11.99 1.26
CA TYR A 154 -3.87 12.94 2.33
C TYR A 154 -3.36 14.34 1.96
N ILE A 155 -2.25 14.42 1.21
CA ILE A 155 -1.73 15.68 0.67
C ILE A 155 -2.75 16.33 -0.26
N ASP A 156 -3.41 15.54 -1.09
CA ASP A 156 -4.44 16.01 -2.04
C ASP A 156 -5.69 16.59 -1.35
N THR A 157 -5.89 16.33 -0.04
CA THR A 157 -7.00 16.91 0.74
C THR A 157 -6.69 18.30 1.30
N GLY A 158 -5.41 18.65 1.41
CA GLY A 158 -4.96 19.91 1.99
C GLY A 158 -4.60 20.96 0.94
N VAL A 159 -3.94 22.02 1.40
CA VAL A 159 -3.38 23.07 0.55
C VAL A 159 -1.91 22.79 0.30
N ALA A 160 -1.55 22.57 -0.96
CA ALA A 160 -0.17 22.38 -1.39
C ALA A 160 0.67 23.64 -1.12
N LEU A 161 1.84 23.47 -0.53
CA LEU A 161 2.74 24.57 -0.14
C LEU A 161 4.11 24.49 -0.81
N ASP A 162 4.67 23.28 -0.94
CA ASP A 162 6.03 23.04 -1.44
C ASP A 162 7.07 24.00 -0.85
N ALA A 163 7.02 24.16 0.48
CA ALA A 163 7.79 25.17 1.21
C ALA A 163 8.91 24.56 2.06
N LYS A 164 10.00 25.31 2.25
CA LYS A 164 11.07 24.92 3.18
C LYS A 164 10.60 25.04 4.63
N PRO A 165 10.83 24.02 5.48
CA PRO A 165 10.48 24.08 6.89
C PRO A 165 11.24 25.20 7.61
N SER A 166 10.52 26.06 8.33
CA SER A 166 11.08 27.05 9.25
C SER A 166 10.19 27.19 10.48
N PRO A 167 10.76 27.54 11.66
CA PRO A 167 9.96 27.77 12.87
C PRO A 167 8.85 28.81 12.67
N GLU A 168 9.13 29.87 11.91
CA GLU A 168 8.20 30.96 11.63
C GLU A 168 7.03 30.48 10.75
N LEU A 169 7.30 29.61 9.79
CA LEU A 169 6.27 29.04 8.92
C LEU A 169 5.34 28.11 9.72
N PHE A 170 5.88 27.23 10.57
CA PHE A 170 5.05 26.39 11.44
C PHE A 170 4.18 27.19 12.39
N LEU A 171 4.73 28.26 13.00
CA LEU A 171 3.97 29.15 13.87
C LEU A 171 2.83 29.87 13.14
N THR A 172 3.04 30.19 11.86
CA THR A 172 2.03 30.83 11.02
C THR A 172 0.95 29.85 10.63
N LEU A 173 1.33 28.65 10.18
CA LEU A 173 0.39 27.60 9.75
C LEU A 173 -0.47 27.11 10.92
N PHE A 174 0.08 26.93 12.12
CA PHE A 174 -0.68 26.53 13.32
C PHE A 174 -1.25 27.72 14.11
N ASN A 175 -1.36 28.90 13.50
CA ASN A 175 -2.01 30.03 14.14
C ASN A 175 -3.54 29.94 13.97
N LYS A 176 -4.28 29.95 15.09
CA LYS A 176 -5.75 29.86 15.13
C LYS A 176 -6.49 30.89 14.29
N ASN A 177 -5.82 31.99 13.93
CA ASN A 177 -6.39 33.07 13.13
C ASN A 177 -6.21 32.87 11.61
N THR A 178 -5.67 31.74 11.17
CA THR A 178 -5.40 31.44 9.74
C THR A 178 -6.25 30.28 9.28
N GLU A 179 -6.63 30.20 8.00
CA GLU A 179 -7.44 29.06 7.50
C GLU A 179 -6.68 27.73 7.49
N LEU A 180 -5.34 27.77 7.48
CA LEU A 180 -4.48 26.59 7.35
C LEU A 180 -4.20 25.85 8.66
N HIS A 181 -4.72 26.34 9.79
CA HIS A 181 -4.42 25.77 11.11
C HIS A 181 -5.21 24.51 11.44
N ASP A 182 -6.29 24.25 10.71
CA ASP A 182 -7.14 23.11 10.95
C ASP A 182 -6.67 21.91 10.10
N GLY A 183 -6.18 20.87 10.78
CA GLY A 183 -5.64 19.67 10.15
C GLY A 183 -4.13 19.49 10.30
N ALA A 184 -3.59 18.53 9.55
CA ALA A 184 -2.19 18.15 9.61
C ALA A 184 -1.33 18.91 8.60
N ILE A 185 -0.07 19.14 8.98
CA ILE A 185 0.99 19.48 8.03
C ILE A 185 1.72 18.20 7.65
N ILE A 186 1.89 17.94 6.35
CA ILE A 186 2.62 16.78 5.84
C ILE A 186 3.98 17.22 5.30
N ILE A 187 5.04 16.62 5.83
CA ILE A 187 6.43 16.83 5.41
C ILE A 187 6.85 15.65 4.53
N ARG A 188 7.28 15.94 3.30
CA ARG A 188 7.80 14.96 2.34
C ARG A 188 9.28 15.24 2.10
N GLY A 189 10.13 14.33 2.58
CA GLY A 189 11.58 14.51 2.51
C GLY A 189 12.01 15.68 3.40
N GLU A 190 12.41 16.80 2.78
CA GLU A 190 12.90 18.01 3.47
C GLU A 190 11.99 19.22 3.25
N MET A 191 10.82 19.03 2.64
CA MET A 191 9.87 20.07 2.28
C MET A 191 8.52 19.82 2.94
N ILE A 192 7.81 20.90 3.27
CA ILE A 192 6.39 20.85 3.62
C ILE A 192 5.62 20.68 2.32
N ALA A 193 5.00 19.53 2.12
CA ALA A 193 4.22 19.23 0.92
C ALA A 193 2.87 19.97 0.95
N ALA A 194 2.14 19.87 2.06
CA ALA A 194 0.84 20.50 2.24
C ALA A 194 0.53 20.79 3.72
N ALA A 195 -0.39 21.72 3.93
CA ALA A 195 -1.02 22.03 5.22
C ALA A 195 -2.54 21.84 5.16
N ALA A 196 -3.20 21.88 6.32
CA ALA A 196 -4.63 21.60 6.45
C ALA A 196 -5.07 20.25 5.88
N CYS A 197 -4.19 19.24 5.93
CA CYS A 197 -4.50 17.90 5.42
C CYS A 197 -5.44 17.16 6.38
N VAL A 198 -6.45 16.50 5.83
CA VAL A 198 -7.41 15.71 6.61
C VAL A 198 -6.81 14.35 6.92
N MET A 199 -6.69 14.04 8.21
CA MET A 199 -6.15 12.75 8.69
C MET A 199 -7.28 11.79 9.09
N PRO A 200 -7.11 10.47 8.88
CA PRO A 200 -8.11 9.49 9.29
C PRO A 200 -8.14 9.42 10.83
N LEU A 201 -9.34 9.39 11.39
CA LEU A 201 -9.54 9.24 12.83
C LEU A 201 -9.38 7.77 13.23
N SER A 202 -8.68 7.52 14.34
CA SER A 202 -8.60 6.17 14.88
C SER A 202 -9.96 5.71 15.39
N SER A 203 -10.38 4.50 15.01
CA SER A 203 -11.58 3.85 15.52
C SER A 203 -11.32 3.03 16.79
N SER A 204 -10.11 3.10 17.36
CA SER A 204 -9.79 2.42 18.62
C SER A 204 -10.46 3.14 19.79
N ASN A 205 -11.27 2.44 20.57
CA ASN A 205 -11.61 2.88 21.91
C ASN A 205 -10.31 2.88 22.73
N LEU A 206 -9.64 4.02 22.80
CA LEU A 206 -8.61 4.26 23.81
C LEU A 206 -9.34 4.21 25.16
N SER A 207 -9.14 3.12 25.89
CA SER A 207 -9.55 3.04 27.29
C SER A 207 -8.66 4.02 28.06
N ASP A 208 -9.05 5.28 28.12
CA ASP A 208 -8.44 6.27 29.00
C ASP A 208 -8.66 5.82 30.45
N ARG A 209 -7.61 5.23 31.04
CA ARG A 209 -7.43 5.02 32.48
C ARG A 209 -6.00 5.30 32.85
#